data_AF-A0A2I0QJA0-F1
#
_entry.id   AF-A0A2I0QJA0-F1
#
_cell.length_a   1.000
_cell.length_b   1.000
_cell.length_c   1.000
_cell.angle_alpha   90.00
_cell.angle_beta   90.00
_cell.angle_gamma   90.00
#
_symmetry.space_group_name_H-M   'P 1'
#
loop_
_entity.id
_entity.type
_entity.pdbx_description
1 polymer ?
#
loop_
_entity_poly.entity_id
_entity_poly.type
_entity_poly.pdbx_seq_one_letter_code
_entity_poly.pdbx_strand_id
1 'polypeptide(L)'
;GSEKEITEVAKELIDIEKHLKPKHIIYFEDPFGKTKTVYERRDVLRERIKAIINSVKNTKDCYVIITSRKDVFGEFKKESLTVEEIENFEKELNIIKPSYAVKKRQKILEEWANEKGCKWFKDEKLRSIVFNALADEKKLPTPLNIHDFVQSTIQINDETELKREIDKYSQEGERAFADEIKGLYESGRKDRVLFLSFIFVSEDFEKEFVKQEYEKLKKENFEDFEKILKEEYRVKEEEEEFFGKRRVLKFSHPSYSQAIPYVLEDVVCRKIFCNVLKELAKKDSAAWYVARAVANNFEKLPDDVRNLLFELAEKDSAARDVARAIVDNFDKLPEDVRNLLFELAKKDSAVRDVAQAVANNFNKLPDDVRNKLLFELAKKDSAAWYVAQAVAENFDKLPEDVRNL
;
A
#
# COMPACT_ATOMS: atom_id res chain seq x y z
N GLY A 1 11.70 41.63 -2.14
CA GLY A 1 11.66 41.23 -0.73
C GLY A 1 10.25 41.40 -0.24
N SER A 2 9.58 40.30 0.10
CA SER A 2 8.32 40.32 0.84
C SER A 2 8.62 39.70 2.20
N GLU A 3 8.54 40.48 3.27
CA GLU A 3 8.64 39.96 4.63
C GLU A 3 7.60 38.86 4.81
N LYS A 4 8.06 37.64 5.10
CA LYS A 4 7.19 36.54 5.48
C LYS A 4 6.59 36.90 6.83
N GLU A 5 5.29 37.18 6.88
CA GLU A 5 4.55 37.18 8.14
C GLU A 5 4.59 35.76 8.72
N ILE A 6 5.53 35.51 9.64
CA ILE A 6 5.58 34.28 10.42
C ILE A 6 4.37 34.31 11.37
N THR A 7 3.51 33.28 11.30
CA THR A 7 2.34 33.17 12.17
C THR A 7 2.75 33.13 13.64
N GLU A 8 1.89 33.59 14.54
CA GLU A 8 2.18 33.61 15.99
C GLU A 8 2.49 32.20 16.52
N VAL A 9 1.76 31.19 16.04
CA VAL A 9 1.99 29.76 16.33
C VAL A 9 3.38 29.28 15.87
N ALA A 10 3.86 29.76 14.70
CA ALA A 10 5.20 29.44 14.22
C ALA A 10 6.29 30.05 15.09
N LYS A 11 6.06 31.25 15.66
CA LYS A 11 6.99 31.88 16.61
C LYS A 11 7.03 31.12 17.93
N GLU A 12 5.88 30.69 18.45
CA GLU A 12 5.81 29.86 19.66
C GLU A 12 6.52 28.52 19.47
N LEU A 13 6.41 27.92 18.28
CA LEU A 13 7.10 26.67 17.95
C LEU A 13 8.63 26.85 17.84
N ILE A 14 9.10 27.98 17.34
CA ILE A 14 10.55 28.29 17.31
C ILE A 14 11.10 28.40 18.74
N ASP A 15 10.32 28.94 19.66
CA ASP A 15 10.68 29.11 21.07
C ASP A 15 10.14 27.98 21.96
N ILE A 16 9.94 26.76 21.41
CA ILE A 16 9.27 25.64 22.09
C ILE A 16 9.84 25.33 23.47
N GLU A 17 11.15 25.56 23.69
CA GLU A 17 11.83 25.36 24.98
C GLU A 17 11.18 26.11 26.15
N LYS A 18 10.57 27.28 25.88
CA LYS A 18 9.84 28.05 26.90
C LYS A 18 8.52 27.39 27.32
N HIS A 19 8.01 26.51 26.48
CA HIS A 19 6.72 25.85 26.66
C HIS A 19 6.88 24.41 27.17
N LEU A 20 8.02 23.75 26.91
CA LEU A 20 8.33 22.39 27.34
C LEU A 20 8.32 22.26 28.87
N LYS A 21 7.40 21.45 29.38
CA LYS A 21 7.28 21.10 30.79
C LYS A 21 7.18 19.58 30.94
N PRO A 22 7.80 18.98 31.97
CA PRO A 22 7.59 17.58 32.26
C PRO A 22 6.10 17.27 32.47
N LYS A 23 5.65 16.10 32.00
CA LYS A 23 4.26 15.60 32.09
C LYS A 23 3.23 16.45 31.35
N HIS A 24 3.65 17.19 30.31
CA HIS A 24 2.74 18.00 29.50
C HIS A 24 2.77 17.55 28.05
N ILE A 25 1.59 17.65 27.42
CA ILE A 25 1.40 17.54 25.98
C ILE A 25 1.25 18.96 25.45
N ILE A 26 2.09 19.34 24.49
CA ILE A 26 2.06 20.68 23.87
C ILE A 26 1.60 20.52 22.44
N TYR A 27 0.68 21.38 22.04
CA TYR A 27 0.05 21.28 20.74
C TYR A 27 0.31 22.53 19.90
N PHE A 28 0.63 22.33 18.62
CA PHE A 28 0.68 23.40 17.62
C PHE A 28 -0.26 23.11 16.44
N GLU A 29 -1.26 23.97 16.25
CA GLU A 29 -2.15 23.93 15.08
C GLU A 29 -1.48 24.64 13.92
N ASP A 30 -1.20 23.88 12.86
CA ASP A 30 -0.70 24.40 11.60
C ASP A 30 0.44 25.43 11.75
N PRO A 31 1.51 25.17 12.54
CA PRO A 31 2.59 26.13 12.76
C PRO A 31 3.40 26.41 11.49
N PHE A 32 3.15 25.66 10.42
CA PHE A 32 3.79 25.80 9.12
C PHE A 32 2.83 26.33 8.06
N GLY A 33 1.56 26.59 8.40
CA GLY A 33 0.51 26.98 7.47
C GLY A 33 -0.22 28.28 7.81
N LYS A 34 -0.79 28.86 6.74
CA LYS A 34 -1.32 30.22 6.57
C LYS A 34 -0.29 31.36 6.62
N THR A 35 0.75 31.28 5.80
CA THR A 35 1.21 32.52 5.13
C THR A 35 0.54 32.55 3.77
N LYS A 36 -0.07 33.68 3.41
CA LYS A 36 -1.00 33.82 2.28
C LYS A 36 -0.46 33.40 0.90
N THR A 37 0.82 33.04 0.76
CA THR A 37 1.45 32.91 -0.57
C THR A 37 2.67 31.99 -0.70
N VAL A 38 3.30 31.39 0.33
CA VAL A 38 4.54 30.60 0.12
C VAL A 38 4.77 29.52 1.19
N TYR A 39 4.88 28.24 0.80
CA TYR A 39 5.42 27.17 1.66
C TYR A 39 6.91 27.43 2.03
N GLU A 40 7.32 27.04 3.24
CA GLU A 40 8.72 27.19 3.64
C GLU A 40 9.66 26.24 2.85
N ARG A 41 10.88 26.70 2.54
CA ARG A 41 11.87 25.85 1.83
C ARG A 41 12.23 24.66 2.72
N ARG A 42 12.32 23.46 2.12
CA ARG A 42 12.56 22.18 2.78
C ARG A 42 13.74 22.18 3.76
N ASP A 43 14.84 22.83 3.41
CA ASP A 43 16.05 22.87 4.25
C ASP A 43 15.84 23.67 5.54
N VAL A 44 15.08 24.77 5.46
CA VAL A 44 14.73 25.60 6.61
C VAL A 44 13.77 24.86 7.54
N LEU A 45 12.79 24.16 6.96
CA LEU A 45 11.85 23.34 7.72
C LEU A 45 12.57 22.19 8.44
N ARG A 46 13.52 21.53 7.76
CA ARG A 46 14.30 20.41 8.31
C ARG A 46 15.13 20.84 9.51
N GLU A 47 15.86 21.94 9.42
CA GLU A 47 16.66 22.45 10.54
C GLU A 47 15.79 22.88 11.73
N ARG A 48 14.63 23.51 11.46
CA ARG A 48 13.67 23.87 12.51
C ARG A 48 13.07 22.66 13.21
N ILE A 49 12.60 21.67 12.46
CA ILE A 49 12.06 20.41 13.00
C ILE A 49 13.13 19.67 13.81
N LYS A 50 14.38 19.66 13.35
CA LYS A 50 15.49 19.04 14.08
C LYS A 50 15.75 19.71 15.42
N ALA A 51 15.71 21.05 15.48
CA ALA A 51 15.82 21.79 16.73
C ALA A 51 14.69 21.41 17.70
N ILE A 52 13.44 21.40 17.23
CA ILE A 52 12.26 21.02 18.02
C ILE A 52 12.40 19.60 18.58
N ILE A 53 12.76 18.62 17.74
CA ILE A 53 12.96 17.22 18.17
C ILE A 53 14.02 17.13 19.27
N ASN A 54 15.13 17.86 19.14
CA ASN A 54 16.19 17.86 20.14
C ASN A 54 15.72 18.45 21.47
N SER A 55 14.99 19.57 21.44
CA SER A 55 14.44 20.19 22.66
C SER A 55 13.45 19.27 23.38
N VAL A 56 12.58 18.56 22.63
CA VAL A 56 11.65 17.58 23.19
C VAL A 56 12.38 16.39 23.80
N LYS A 57 13.37 15.81 23.10
CA LYS A 57 14.17 14.68 23.59
C LYS A 57 14.90 14.98 24.91
N ASN A 58 15.30 16.23 25.11
CA ASN A 58 15.99 16.67 26.32
C ASN A 58 15.03 16.95 27.49
N THR A 59 13.71 16.88 27.27
CA THR A 59 12.70 17.09 28.30
C THR A 59 12.06 15.76 28.70
N LYS A 60 12.21 15.37 29.96
CA LYS A 60 11.67 14.11 30.47
C LYS A 60 10.13 14.14 30.46
N ASP A 61 9.53 13.09 29.87
CA ASP A 61 8.08 12.85 29.90
C ASP A 61 7.27 13.99 29.28
N CYS A 62 7.66 14.43 28.07
CA CYS A 62 7.01 15.51 27.35
C CYS A 62 6.63 15.05 25.93
N TYR A 63 5.44 15.43 25.48
CA TYR A 63 4.91 15.08 24.17
C TYR A 63 4.57 16.36 23.41
N VAL A 64 4.89 16.39 22.11
CA VAL A 64 4.55 17.51 21.24
C VAL A 64 3.76 16.99 20.06
N ILE A 65 2.56 17.53 19.87
CA ILE A 65 1.67 17.22 18.76
C ILE A 65 1.62 18.42 17.84
N ILE A 66 1.92 18.20 16.56
CA ILE A 66 1.86 19.22 15.52
C ILE A 66 0.95 18.70 14.42
N THR A 67 -0.13 19.41 14.10
CA THR A 67 -1.05 18.99 13.03
C THR A 67 -1.74 20.18 12.38
N SER A 68 -2.09 20.02 11.09
CA SER A 68 -2.80 21.02 10.29
C SER A 68 -4.32 20.81 10.26
N ARG A 69 -4.86 19.92 11.10
CA ARG A 69 -6.29 19.56 11.13
C ARG A 69 -7.00 20.34 12.25
N LYS A 70 -7.79 21.35 11.86
CA LYS A 70 -8.44 22.31 12.78
C LYS A 70 -9.55 21.71 13.65
N ASP A 71 -10.28 20.76 13.10
CA ASP A 71 -11.26 19.93 13.79
C ASP A 71 -10.59 19.14 14.92
N VAL A 72 -9.50 18.44 14.59
CA VAL A 72 -8.65 17.74 15.58
C VAL A 72 -8.10 18.71 16.63
N PHE A 73 -7.69 19.93 16.27
CA PHE A 73 -7.24 20.90 17.27
C PHE A 73 -8.35 21.37 18.21
N GLY A 74 -9.52 21.67 17.64
CA GLY A 74 -10.63 22.29 18.36
C GLY A 74 -11.24 21.38 19.44
N GLU A 75 -11.14 20.07 19.26
CA GLU A 75 -11.57 19.07 20.24
C GLU A 75 -10.51 18.87 21.33
N PHE A 76 -9.23 18.78 20.96
CA PHE A 76 -8.12 18.57 21.92
C PHE A 76 -7.90 19.74 22.87
N LYS A 77 -8.14 20.98 22.43
CA LYS A 77 -7.97 22.16 23.28
C LYS A 77 -8.94 22.16 24.47
N LYS A 78 -9.98 21.31 24.44
CA LYS A 78 -11.05 21.32 25.44
C LYS A 78 -10.85 20.34 26.59
N GLU A 79 -10.04 19.28 26.47
CA GLU A 79 -10.12 18.16 27.44
C GLU A 79 -8.78 17.46 27.73
N SER A 80 -8.63 17.01 28.98
CA SER A 80 -7.59 16.06 29.41
C SER A 80 -8.05 14.65 29.11
N LEU A 81 -7.55 14.07 28.04
CA LEU A 81 -8.01 12.77 27.52
C LEU A 81 -7.53 11.60 28.37
N THR A 82 -8.42 10.63 28.56
CA THR A 82 -8.14 9.31 29.14
C THR A 82 -7.51 8.37 28.11
N VAL A 83 -6.93 7.26 28.56
CA VAL A 83 -6.29 6.25 27.69
C VAL A 83 -7.28 5.65 26.68
N GLU A 84 -8.54 5.44 27.08
CA GLU A 84 -9.59 4.89 26.23
C GLU A 84 -10.03 5.88 25.13
N GLU A 85 -9.97 7.19 25.43
CA GLU A 85 -10.22 8.25 24.45
C GLU A 85 -9.07 8.41 23.47
N ILE A 86 -7.82 8.20 23.91
CA ILE A 86 -6.64 8.13 23.03
C ILE A 86 -6.77 6.95 22.06
N GLU A 87 -7.21 5.78 22.52
CA GLU A 87 -7.45 4.60 21.67
C GLU A 87 -8.60 4.83 20.68
N ASN A 88 -9.66 5.54 21.08
CA ASN A 88 -10.72 5.94 20.15
C ASN A 88 -10.23 6.99 19.14
N PHE A 89 -9.32 7.87 19.56
CA PHE A 89 -8.72 8.85 18.67
C PHE A 89 -7.76 8.22 17.63
N GLU A 90 -6.99 7.20 18.02
CA GLU A 90 -6.21 6.39 17.08
C GLU A 90 -7.08 5.68 16.05
N LYS A 91 -8.30 5.27 16.44
CA LYS A 91 -9.30 4.69 15.51
C LYS A 91 -9.88 5.75 14.57
N GLU A 92 -10.12 6.98 15.02
CA GLU A 92 -10.57 8.09 14.16
C GLU A 92 -9.48 8.64 13.23
N LEU A 93 -8.21 8.64 13.65
CA LEU A 93 -7.09 8.98 12.77
C LEU A 93 -6.88 7.91 11.67
N ASN A 94 -7.37 6.69 11.91
CA ASN A 94 -7.34 5.55 10.98
C ASN A 94 -8.38 5.62 9.84
N ILE A 95 -8.99 6.78 9.58
CA ILE A 95 -10.04 6.88 8.54
C ILE A 95 -9.45 6.73 7.13
N ILE A 96 -9.81 5.57 6.55
CA ILE A 96 -9.68 5.10 5.17
C ILE A 96 -10.57 5.94 4.22
N LYS A 97 -10.37 7.27 4.18
CA LYS A 97 -10.94 8.12 3.13
C LYS A 97 -9.88 9.06 2.58
N PRO A 98 -9.84 9.28 1.25
CA PRO A 98 -8.97 10.31 0.68
C PRO A 98 -9.27 11.63 1.39
N SER A 99 -8.23 12.33 1.87
CA SER A 99 -8.39 13.53 2.71
C SER A 99 -9.14 14.68 2.01
N TYR A 100 -9.40 14.55 0.70
CA TYR A 100 -10.02 15.57 -0.14
C TYR A 100 -10.94 14.92 -1.19
N ALA A 101 -12.24 15.29 -1.17
CA ALA A 101 -13.17 14.96 -2.24
C ALA A 101 -12.66 15.48 -3.60
N VAL A 102 -13.02 14.82 -4.71
CA VAL A 102 -12.58 15.16 -6.07
C VAL A 102 -12.68 16.66 -6.36
N LYS A 103 -13.82 17.28 -6.05
CA LYS A 103 -14.03 18.74 -6.24
C LYS A 103 -13.01 19.60 -5.49
N LYS A 104 -12.62 19.18 -4.28
CA LYS A 104 -11.65 19.92 -3.46
C LYS A 104 -10.23 19.75 -4.02
N ARG A 105 -9.88 18.56 -4.53
CA ARG A 105 -8.60 18.32 -5.23
C ARG A 105 -8.50 19.10 -6.54
N GLN A 106 -9.58 19.14 -7.33
CA GLN A 106 -9.66 19.95 -8.56
C GLN A 106 -9.45 21.44 -8.27
N LYS A 107 -10.06 21.96 -7.20
CA LYS A 107 -9.86 23.35 -6.78
C LYS A 107 -8.39 23.66 -6.43
N ILE A 108 -7.76 22.78 -5.66
CA ILE A 108 -6.34 22.92 -5.28
C ILE A 108 -5.43 22.89 -6.52
N LEU A 109 -5.68 21.95 -7.45
CA LEU A 109 -4.96 21.86 -8.72
C LEU A 109 -5.11 23.16 -9.52
N GLU A 110 -6.33 23.67 -9.63
CA GLU A 110 -6.64 24.90 -10.37
C GLU A 110 -5.88 26.11 -9.80
N GLU A 111 -5.92 26.28 -8.48
CA GLU A 111 -5.26 27.38 -7.77
C GLU A 111 -3.74 27.37 -8.04
N TRP A 112 -3.07 26.23 -7.90
CA TRP A 112 -1.62 26.16 -8.13
C TRP A 112 -1.22 26.18 -9.59
N ALA A 113 -1.96 25.51 -10.48
CA ALA A 113 -1.63 25.51 -11.91
C ALA A 113 -1.72 26.93 -12.49
N ASN A 114 -2.69 27.72 -12.01
CA ASN A 114 -2.82 29.13 -12.34
C ASN A 114 -1.68 29.96 -11.73
N GLU A 115 -1.37 29.77 -10.44
CA GLU A 115 -0.28 30.49 -9.75
C GLU A 115 1.09 30.24 -10.42
N LYS A 116 1.40 28.99 -10.76
CA LYS A 116 2.67 28.59 -11.37
C LYS A 116 2.73 28.82 -12.88
N GLY A 117 1.59 29.15 -13.51
CA GLY A 117 1.52 29.44 -14.94
C GLY A 117 1.79 28.23 -15.83
N CYS A 118 1.29 27.05 -15.46
CA CYS A 118 1.50 25.81 -16.22
C CYS A 118 1.03 25.94 -17.67
N LYS A 119 1.86 25.50 -18.62
CA LYS A 119 1.52 25.52 -20.06
C LYS A 119 0.31 24.65 -20.38
N TRP A 120 0.29 23.41 -19.89
CA TRP A 120 -0.83 22.48 -20.08
C TRP A 120 -2.16 23.01 -19.51
N PHE A 121 -2.14 23.93 -18.55
CA PHE A 121 -3.36 24.49 -17.96
C PHE A 121 -4.05 25.51 -18.87
N LYS A 122 -3.31 26.11 -19.82
CA LYS A 122 -3.85 27.03 -20.83
C LYS A 122 -4.45 26.30 -22.03
N ASP A 123 -4.09 25.04 -22.22
CA ASP A 123 -4.62 24.17 -23.26
C ASP A 123 -5.86 23.42 -22.72
N GLU A 124 -7.01 23.59 -23.36
CA GLU A 124 -8.27 23.02 -22.89
C GLU A 124 -8.26 21.48 -22.89
N LYS A 125 -7.59 20.87 -23.87
CA LYS A 125 -7.50 19.41 -24.00
C LYS A 125 -6.61 18.85 -22.90
N LEU A 126 -5.40 19.40 -22.74
CA LEU A 126 -4.46 18.93 -21.71
C LEU A 126 -5.00 19.19 -20.30
N ARG A 127 -5.62 20.36 -20.06
CA ARG A 127 -6.29 20.66 -18.79
C ARG A 127 -7.36 19.61 -18.46
N SER A 128 -8.21 19.28 -19.43
CA SER A 128 -9.27 18.28 -19.23
C SER A 128 -8.71 16.90 -18.87
N ILE A 129 -7.56 16.51 -19.43
CA ILE A 129 -6.90 15.24 -19.10
C ILE A 129 -6.51 15.20 -17.61
N VAL A 130 -5.88 16.26 -17.09
CA VAL A 130 -5.47 16.30 -15.67
C VAL A 130 -6.70 16.33 -14.75
N PHE A 131 -7.71 17.12 -15.09
CA PHE A 131 -8.93 17.23 -14.26
C PHE A 131 -9.77 15.96 -14.25
N ASN A 132 -9.82 15.23 -15.37
CA ASN A 132 -10.49 13.94 -15.46
C ASN A 132 -9.72 12.86 -14.72
N ALA A 133 -8.37 12.92 -14.71
CA ALA A 133 -7.56 11.97 -13.94
C ALA A 133 -7.91 12.00 -12.45
N LEU A 134 -8.19 13.17 -11.89
CA LEU A 134 -8.61 13.33 -10.48
C LEU A 134 -9.93 12.63 -10.11
N ALA A 135 -10.73 12.20 -11.10
CA ALA A 135 -11.91 11.37 -10.83
C ALA A 135 -11.51 9.99 -10.26
N ASP A 136 -10.34 9.49 -10.62
CA ASP A 136 -9.72 8.34 -9.95
C ASP A 136 -9.10 8.80 -8.62
N GLU A 137 -9.54 8.20 -7.52
CA GLU A 137 -9.05 8.50 -6.18
C GLU A 137 -7.56 8.19 -6.01
N LYS A 138 -7.00 7.33 -6.86
CA LYS A 138 -5.58 6.97 -6.85
C LYS A 138 -4.70 7.99 -7.57
N LYS A 139 -5.27 8.91 -8.36
CA LYS A 139 -4.50 9.90 -9.13
C LYS A 139 -4.40 11.21 -8.36
N LEU A 140 -3.17 11.64 -8.06
CA LEU A 140 -2.84 12.81 -7.25
C LEU A 140 -3.69 12.85 -5.96
N PRO A 141 -3.56 11.83 -5.09
CA PRO A 141 -4.50 11.59 -4.00
C PRO A 141 -4.44 12.66 -2.91
N THR A 142 -3.29 13.33 -2.75
CA THR A 142 -3.09 14.35 -1.72
C THR A 142 -2.78 15.72 -2.33
N PRO A 143 -3.03 16.82 -1.60
CA PRO A 143 -2.57 18.14 -1.98
C PRO A 143 -1.06 18.17 -2.24
N LEU A 144 -0.24 17.44 -1.49
CA LEU A 144 1.19 17.42 -1.74
C LEU A 144 1.52 16.83 -3.12
N ASN A 145 0.88 15.73 -3.51
CA ASN A 145 1.06 15.15 -4.85
C ASN A 145 0.64 16.14 -5.95
N ILE A 146 -0.47 16.86 -5.74
CA ILE A 146 -0.95 17.87 -6.68
C ILE A 146 0.07 19.03 -6.78
N HIS A 147 0.67 19.45 -5.67
CA HIS A 147 1.65 20.53 -5.64
C HIS A 147 2.90 20.14 -6.43
N ASP A 148 3.46 18.98 -6.12
CA ASP A 148 4.71 18.51 -6.69
C ASP A 148 4.54 18.19 -8.19
N PHE A 149 3.38 17.67 -8.56
CA PHE A 149 2.95 17.55 -9.96
C PHE A 149 2.93 18.91 -10.66
N VAL A 150 2.21 19.91 -10.13
CA VAL A 150 2.12 21.24 -10.76
C VAL A 150 3.51 21.86 -10.91
N GLN A 151 4.32 21.80 -9.86
CA GLN A 151 5.67 22.36 -9.84
C GLN A 151 6.60 21.73 -10.88
N SER A 152 6.43 20.43 -11.15
CA SER A 152 7.31 19.67 -12.04
C SER A 152 6.81 19.63 -13.48
N THR A 153 5.56 19.99 -13.72
CA THR A 153 4.92 19.96 -15.05
C THR A 153 4.71 21.33 -15.69
N ILE A 154 5.24 22.41 -15.10
CA ILE A 154 5.05 23.80 -15.55
C ILE A 154 5.26 23.96 -17.07
N GLN A 155 6.28 23.29 -17.63
CA GLN A 155 6.68 23.45 -19.03
C GLN A 155 6.10 22.40 -19.98
N ILE A 156 5.36 21.41 -19.47
CA ILE A 156 4.85 20.29 -20.28
C ILE A 156 3.68 20.76 -21.15
N ASN A 157 3.71 20.37 -22.41
CA ASN A 157 2.67 20.59 -23.41
C ASN A 157 2.36 19.31 -24.22
N ASP A 158 2.90 18.17 -23.80
CA ASP A 158 2.65 16.87 -24.43
C ASP A 158 1.70 16.02 -23.57
N GLU A 159 0.74 15.38 -24.22
CA GLU A 159 -0.27 14.55 -23.55
C GLU A 159 0.33 13.29 -22.91
N THR A 160 1.28 12.65 -23.58
CA THR A 160 1.87 11.38 -23.12
C THR A 160 2.77 11.63 -21.90
N GLU A 161 3.58 12.69 -21.97
CA GLU A 161 4.42 13.13 -20.87
C GLU A 161 3.58 13.55 -19.65
N LEU A 162 2.48 14.28 -19.88
CA LEU A 162 1.59 14.72 -18.80
C LEU A 162 0.94 13.53 -18.08
N LYS A 163 0.45 12.53 -18.82
CA LYS A 163 -0.09 11.29 -18.23
C LYS A 163 0.96 10.55 -17.39
N ARG A 164 2.19 10.46 -17.90
CA ARG A 164 3.31 9.83 -17.19
C ARG A 164 3.64 10.56 -15.87
N GLU A 165 3.64 11.89 -15.87
CA GLU A 165 3.90 12.67 -14.65
C GLU A 165 2.73 12.59 -13.66
N ILE A 166 1.47 12.55 -14.12
CA ILE A 166 0.32 12.26 -13.24
C ILE A 166 0.57 10.94 -12.49
N ASP A 167 0.92 9.88 -13.20
CA ASP A 167 1.15 8.57 -12.59
C ASP A 167 2.31 8.59 -11.59
N LYS A 168 3.42 9.23 -11.97
CA LYS A 168 4.60 9.39 -11.10
C LYS A 168 4.27 10.11 -9.80
N TYR A 169 3.65 11.29 -9.88
CA TYR A 169 3.34 12.10 -8.69
C TYR A 169 2.21 11.51 -7.86
N SER A 170 1.33 10.71 -8.45
CA SER A 170 0.32 9.94 -7.72
C SER A 170 0.92 8.90 -6.78
N GLN A 171 2.13 8.43 -7.09
CA GLN A 171 2.85 7.36 -6.39
C GLN A 171 3.92 7.88 -5.41
N GLU A 172 4.18 9.19 -5.33
CA GLU A 172 5.25 9.73 -4.48
C GLU A 172 5.04 9.46 -2.98
N GLY A 173 3.79 9.33 -2.54
CA GLY A 173 3.49 8.90 -1.18
C GLY A 173 4.04 7.49 -0.92
N GLU A 174 3.65 6.52 -1.75
CA GLU A 174 4.11 5.13 -1.67
C GLU A 174 5.65 5.03 -1.76
N ARG A 175 6.28 5.86 -2.61
CA ARG A 175 7.76 5.95 -2.69
C ARG A 175 8.38 6.48 -1.40
N ALA A 176 7.81 7.51 -0.78
CA ALA A 176 8.31 8.04 0.48
C ALA A 176 8.24 6.99 1.61
N PHE A 177 7.13 6.24 1.70
CA PHE A 177 7.01 5.13 2.64
C PHE A 177 7.99 4.00 2.33
N ALA A 178 8.26 3.71 1.05
CA ALA A 178 9.27 2.74 0.67
C ALA A 178 10.68 3.19 1.07
N ASP A 179 11.03 4.45 0.86
CA ASP A 179 12.34 5.01 1.21
C ASP A 179 12.56 5.00 2.73
N GLU A 180 11.50 5.18 3.51
CA GLU A 180 11.53 5.00 4.96
C GLU A 180 11.92 3.57 5.36
N ILE A 181 11.34 2.57 4.69
CA ILE A 181 11.65 1.15 4.91
C ILE A 181 13.07 0.82 4.45
N LYS A 182 13.50 1.34 3.29
CA LYS A 182 14.87 1.17 2.80
C LYS A 182 15.88 1.77 3.79
N GLY A 183 15.55 2.92 4.37
CA GLY A 183 16.36 3.57 5.40
C GLY A 183 16.57 2.75 6.68
N LEU A 184 15.68 1.78 6.98
CA LEU A 184 15.90 0.82 8.08
C LEU A 184 17.15 -0.02 7.83
N TYR A 185 17.34 -0.49 6.60
CA TYR A 185 18.54 -1.25 6.26
C TYR A 185 19.81 -0.41 6.39
N GLU A 186 19.78 0.82 5.87
CA GLU A 186 20.92 1.77 5.90
C GLU A 186 21.31 2.14 7.34
N SER A 187 20.33 2.23 8.24
CA SER A 187 20.53 2.49 9.68
C SER A 187 20.86 1.25 10.50
N GLY A 188 21.08 0.09 9.86
CA GLY A 188 21.46 -1.16 10.53
C GLY A 188 20.30 -1.95 11.13
N ARG A 189 19.05 -1.52 10.95
CA ARG A 189 17.82 -2.15 11.45
C ARG A 189 17.29 -3.25 10.51
N LYS A 190 18.15 -4.23 10.19
CA LYS A 190 17.83 -5.35 9.28
C LYS A 190 16.77 -6.30 9.85
N ASP A 191 16.71 -6.39 11.16
CA ASP A 191 15.67 -7.05 11.95
C ASP A 191 14.28 -6.52 11.60
N ARG A 192 14.14 -5.20 11.48
CA ARG A 192 12.87 -4.56 11.12
C ARG A 192 12.46 -4.83 9.69
N VAL A 193 13.41 -4.81 8.75
CA VAL A 193 13.13 -5.18 7.35
C VAL A 193 12.69 -6.65 7.26
N LEU A 194 13.31 -7.56 8.02
CA LEU A 194 12.89 -8.95 8.10
C LEU A 194 11.47 -9.09 8.67
N PHE A 195 11.16 -8.40 9.77
CA PHE A 195 9.84 -8.41 10.39
C PHE A 195 8.75 -7.89 9.44
N LEU A 196 8.96 -6.72 8.83
CA LEU A 196 8.02 -6.12 7.88
C LEU A 196 7.81 -7.00 6.63
N SER A 197 8.80 -7.81 6.24
CA SER A 197 8.68 -8.72 5.11
C SER A 197 7.56 -9.75 5.29
N PHE A 198 7.25 -10.18 6.52
CA PHE A 198 6.13 -11.09 6.76
C PHE A 198 4.78 -10.42 6.48
N ILE A 199 4.63 -9.17 6.90
CA ILE A 199 3.40 -8.39 6.70
C ILE A 199 3.24 -8.03 5.22
N PHE A 200 4.35 -7.78 4.52
CA PHE A 200 4.36 -7.64 3.08
C PHE A 200 3.90 -8.88 2.31
N VAL A 201 4.13 -10.08 2.85
CA VAL A 201 3.56 -11.31 2.28
C VAL A 201 2.05 -11.36 2.57
N SER A 202 1.65 -11.10 3.81
CA SER A 202 0.25 -10.95 4.17
C SER A 202 0.00 -10.26 5.51
N GLU A 203 -0.97 -9.33 5.51
CA GLU A 203 -1.57 -8.74 6.71
C GLU A 203 -2.59 -9.68 7.39
N ASP A 204 -2.91 -10.82 6.75
CA ASP A 204 -3.84 -11.83 7.29
C ASP A 204 -3.12 -12.90 8.13
N PHE A 205 -1.78 -12.83 8.27
CA PHE A 205 -1.05 -13.78 9.10
C PHE A 205 -1.33 -13.54 10.58
N GLU A 206 -1.57 -14.63 11.29
CA GLU A 206 -1.69 -14.58 12.74
C GLU A 206 -0.36 -14.17 13.39
N LYS A 207 -0.44 -13.33 14.42
CA LYS A 207 0.69 -12.82 15.18
C LYS A 207 1.62 -13.96 15.63
N GLU A 208 1.06 -15.05 16.15
CA GLU A 208 1.85 -16.20 16.61
C GLU A 208 2.56 -16.93 15.47
N PHE A 209 1.95 -17.00 14.28
CA PHE A 209 2.60 -17.54 13.09
C PHE A 209 3.79 -16.66 12.68
N VAL A 210 3.59 -15.34 12.59
CA VAL A 210 4.67 -14.39 12.27
C VAL A 210 5.79 -14.47 13.29
N LYS A 211 5.46 -14.53 14.59
CA LYS A 211 6.43 -14.68 15.67
C LYS A 211 7.28 -15.94 15.50
N GLN A 212 6.65 -17.09 15.32
CA GLN A 212 7.36 -18.36 15.17
C GLN A 212 8.29 -18.36 13.96
N GLU A 213 7.85 -17.84 12.82
CA GLU A 213 8.67 -17.82 11.61
C GLU A 213 9.75 -16.73 11.66
N TYR A 214 9.47 -15.56 12.24
CA TYR A 214 10.48 -14.52 12.47
C TYR A 214 11.60 -15.06 13.38
N GLU A 215 11.25 -15.68 14.50
CA GLU A 215 12.22 -16.23 15.46
C GLU A 215 13.09 -17.34 14.86
N LYS A 216 12.59 -18.08 13.86
CA LYS A 216 13.40 -19.06 13.10
C LYS A 216 14.37 -18.40 12.13
N LEU A 217 13.98 -17.28 11.53
CA LEU A 217 14.78 -16.59 10.50
C LEU A 217 15.69 -15.49 11.06
N LYS A 218 15.47 -15.06 12.31
CA LYS A 218 16.27 -14.00 12.93
C LYS A 218 17.73 -14.45 13.10
N LYS A 219 18.64 -13.50 13.01
CA LYS A 219 20.05 -13.71 13.35
C LYS A 219 20.26 -13.48 14.85
N GLU A 220 21.34 -14.03 15.41
CA GLU A 220 21.64 -13.89 16.86
C GLU A 220 21.69 -12.43 17.34
N ASN A 221 22.08 -11.50 16.48
CA ASN A 221 22.17 -10.08 16.80
C ASN A 221 20.88 -9.28 16.51
N PHE A 222 19.79 -9.94 16.10
CA PHE A 222 18.52 -9.29 15.83
C PHE A 222 17.69 -9.17 17.11
N GLU A 223 16.87 -8.13 17.19
CA GLU A 223 15.98 -7.92 18.32
C GLU A 223 14.88 -8.99 18.37
N ASP A 224 14.42 -9.31 19.58
CA ASP A 224 13.33 -10.24 19.82
C ASP A 224 12.00 -9.70 19.27
N PHE A 225 11.16 -10.61 18.79
CA PHE A 225 9.89 -10.27 18.16
C PHE A 225 9.02 -9.29 18.98
N GLU A 226 8.87 -9.53 20.29
CA GLU A 226 8.01 -8.68 21.15
C GLU A 226 8.57 -7.26 21.30
N LYS A 227 9.92 -7.14 21.36
CA LYS A 227 10.56 -5.82 21.37
C LYS A 227 10.34 -5.11 20.04
N ILE A 228 10.42 -5.87 18.94
CA ILE A 228 10.15 -5.33 17.62
C ILE A 228 8.74 -4.80 17.49
N LEU A 229 7.76 -5.65 17.78
CA LEU A 229 6.35 -5.31 17.68
C LEU A 229 5.99 -4.08 18.52
N LYS A 230 6.57 -3.95 19.72
CA LYS A 230 6.33 -2.79 20.60
C LYS A 230 6.86 -1.47 20.04
N GLU A 231 7.98 -1.50 19.32
CA GLU A 231 8.66 -0.29 18.84
C GLU A 231 8.33 0.04 17.36
N GLU A 232 7.82 -0.93 16.60
CA GLU A 232 7.57 -0.79 15.17
C GLU A 232 6.23 -0.09 14.91
N TYR A 233 6.22 1.23 14.94
CA TYR A 233 5.02 2.06 14.72
C TYR A 233 4.35 1.86 13.35
N ARG A 234 5.03 1.24 12.38
CA ARG A 234 4.47 0.93 11.06
C ARG A 234 3.48 -0.23 11.11
N VAL A 235 3.42 -0.94 12.23
CA VAL A 235 2.61 -2.15 12.40
C VAL A 235 1.73 -2.00 13.63
N LYS A 236 0.50 -2.50 13.52
CA LYS A 236 -0.45 -2.61 14.63
C LYS A 236 -0.98 -4.03 14.76
N GLU A 237 -1.30 -4.41 15.99
CA GLU A 237 -2.00 -5.65 16.30
C GLU A 237 -3.51 -5.40 16.24
N GLU A 238 -4.23 -6.24 15.50
CA GLU A 238 -5.69 -6.19 15.40
C GLU A 238 -6.30 -7.55 15.79
N GLU A 239 -7.44 -7.52 16.50
CA GLU A 239 -8.25 -8.70 16.75
C GLU A 239 -9.31 -8.83 15.65
N GLU A 240 -9.30 -9.96 14.95
CA GLU A 240 -10.31 -10.31 13.95
C GLU A 240 -11.19 -11.44 14.47
N GLU A 241 -12.51 -11.31 14.30
CA GLU A 241 -13.49 -12.30 14.76
C GLU A 241 -14.09 -13.15 13.62
N PHE A 242 -13.72 -12.89 12.36
CA PHE A 242 -14.38 -13.47 11.19
C PHE A 242 -14.26 -15.00 11.08
N PHE A 243 -13.19 -15.59 11.65
CA PHE A 243 -12.94 -17.03 11.69
C PHE A 243 -12.63 -17.52 13.12
N GLY A 244 -13.25 -16.88 14.12
CA GLY A 244 -12.84 -17.00 15.52
C GLY A 244 -11.84 -15.91 15.90
N LYS A 245 -11.69 -15.68 17.22
CA LYS A 245 -10.80 -14.64 17.75
C LYS A 245 -9.35 -14.98 17.41
N ARG A 246 -8.79 -14.26 16.46
CA ARG A 246 -7.37 -14.34 16.10
C ARG A 246 -6.75 -12.95 16.12
N ARG A 247 -5.48 -12.88 16.45
CA ARG A 247 -4.72 -11.63 16.42
C ARG A 247 -3.83 -11.61 15.19
N VAL A 248 -3.96 -10.57 14.39
CA VAL A 248 -3.20 -10.38 13.15
C VAL A 248 -2.35 -9.12 13.24
N LEU A 249 -1.33 -9.04 12.39
CA LEU A 249 -0.48 -7.86 12.28
C LEU A 249 -0.76 -7.14 10.97
N LYS A 250 -1.15 -5.87 11.06
CA LYS A 250 -1.45 -5.04 9.90
C LYS A 250 -0.55 -3.83 9.84
N PHE A 251 -0.38 -3.26 8.65
CA PHE A 251 0.24 -1.96 8.57
C PHE A 251 -0.62 -0.90 9.26
N SER A 252 0.02 -0.01 10.01
CA SER A 252 -0.67 1.12 10.65
C SER A 252 -1.22 2.13 9.64
N HIS A 253 -0.71 2.11 8.39
CA HIS A 253 -1.21 2.90 7.29
C HIS A 253 -1.19 2.11 5.97
N PRO A 254 -2.26 2.14 5.14
CA PRO A 254 -2.34 1.36 3.89
C PRO A 254 -1.21 1.64 2.90
N SER A 255 -0.64 2.86 2.92
CA SER A 255 0.46 3.21 2.03
C SER A 255 1.75 2.42 2.29
N TYR A 256 1.95 1.84 3.48
CA TYR A 256 3.07 0.91 3.67
C TYR A 256 2.85 -0.37 2.85
N SER A 257 1.65 -0.95 2.87
CA SER A 257 1.30 -2.11 2.04
C SER A 257 1.50 -1.81 0.55
N GLN A 258 1.06 -0.61 0.12
CA GLN A 258 1.23 -0.13 -1.27
C GLN A 258 2.69 0.22 -1.63
N ALA A 259 3.57 0.40 -0.64
CA ALA A 259 4.97 0.72 -0.88
C ALA A 259 5.80 -0.48 -1.36
N ILE A 260 5.28 -1.72 -1.22
CA ILE A 260 6.02 -2.94 -1.54
C ILE A 260 6.70 -2.92 -2.93
N PRO A 261 6.07 -2.44 -4.03
CA PRO A 261 6.72 -2.50 -5.33
C PRO A 261 7.98 -1.65 -5.38
N TYR A 262 8.03 -0.53 -4.65
CA TYR A 262 9.21 0.33 -4.59
C TYR A 262 10.23 -0.13 -3.55
N VAL A 263 9.80 -0.81 -2.48
CA VAL A 263 10.72 -1.48 -1.55
C VAL A 263 11.52 -2.57 -2.28
N LEU A 264 10.88 -3.30 -3.20
CA LEU A 264 11.53 -4.34 -4.01
C LEU A 264 12.48 -3.80 -5.09
N GLU A 265 12.51 -2.49 -5.34
CA GLU A 265 13.54 -1.86 -6.19
C GLU A 265 14.92 -1.90 -5.50
N ASP A 266 14.95 -1.83 -4.16
CA ASP A 266 16.19 -1.97 -3.39
C ASP A 266 16.65 -3.44 -3.35
N VAL A 267 17.90 -3.66 -3.75
CA VAL A 267 18.48 -5.01 -3.90
C VAL A 267 18.49 -5.76 -2.56
N VAL A 268 18.71 -5.07 -1.45
CA VAL A 268 18.86 -5.73 -0.15
C VAL A 268 17.52 -6.03 0.50
N CYS A 269 16.60 -5.06 0.49
CA CYS A 269 15.21 -5.29 0.91
C CYS A 269 14.59 -6.42 0.09
N ARG A 270 14.76 -6.40 -1.24
CA ARG A 270 14.30 -7.48 -2.13
C ARG A 270 14.89 -8.82 -1.73
N LYS A 271 16.19 -8.91 -1.43
CA LYS A 271 16.83 -10.16 -1.01
C LYS A 271 16.24 -10.71 0.30
N ILE A 272 15.99 -9.85 1.29
CA ILE A 272 15.37 -10.26 2.56
C ILE A 272 13.95 -10.77 2.32
N PHE A 273 13.15 -10.02 1.57
CA PHE A 273 11.78 -10.40 1.23
C PHE A 273 11.72 -11.74 0.46
N CYS A 274 12.59 -11.91 -0.53
CA CYS A 274 12.70 -13.15 -1.30
C CYS A 274 13.04 -14.36 -0.41
N ASN A 275 13.90 -14.18 0.60
CA ASN A 275 14.20 -15.25 1.55
C ASN A 275 12.97 -15.61 2.38
N VAL A 276 12.20 -14.62 2.85
CA VAL A 276 10.95 -14.88 3.58
C VAL A 276 9.96 -15.65 2.70
N LEU A 277 9.76 -15.25 1.44
CA LEU A 277 8.89 -15.97 0.51
C LEU A 277 9.29 -17.45 0.35
N LYS A 278 10.59 -17.72 0.16
CA LYS A 278 11.10 -19.09 0.00
C LYS A 278 10.89 -19.95 1.24
N GLU A 279 11.08 -19.38 2.43
CA GLU A 279 10.87 -20.11 3.67
C GLU A 279 9.40 -20.38 3.93
N LEU A 280 8.53 -19.40 3.65
CA LEU A 280 7.08 -19.55 3.76
C LEU A 280 6.51 -20.51 2.71
N ALA A 281 7.09 -20.59 1.49
CA ALA A 281 6.64 -21.50 0.44
C ALA A 281 6.72 -22.99 0.83
N LYS A 282 7.54 -23.32 1.83
CA LYS A 282 7.67 -24.67 2.39
C LYS A 282 6.49 -25.04 3.31
N LYS A 283 5.59 -24.11 3.61
CA LYS A 283 4.46 -24.28 4.53
C LYS A 283 3.14 -24.24 3.77
N ASP A 284 2.36 -25.31 3.86
CA ASP A 284 1.03 -25.36 3.24
C ASP A 284 0.12 -24.24 3.77
N SER A 285 0.22 -23.90 5.06
CA SER A 285 -0.55 -22.80 5.67
C SER A 285 -0.21 -21.41 5.13
N ALA A 286 0.90 -21.25 4.40
CA ALA A 286 1.32 -19.99 3.80
C ALA A 286 1.21 -19.98 2.27
N ALA A 287 0.82 -21.09 1.64
CA ALA A 287 0.84 -21.26 0.18
C ALA A 287 0.03 -20.18 -0.56
N TRP A 288 -1.22 -19.95 -0.16
CA TRP A 288 -2.05 -18.83 -0.63
C TRP A 288 -1.33 -17.49 -0.64
N TYR A 289 -0.77 -17.12 0.51
CA TYR A 289 -0.18 -15.81 0.69
C TYR A 289 1.11 -15.65 -0.12
N VAL A 290 1.93 -16.70 -0.20
CA VAL A 290 3.14 -16.73 -1.02
C VAL A 290 2.77 -16.64 -2.50
N ALA A 291 1.84 -17.45 -2.99
CA ALA A 291 1.42 -17.42 -4.39
C ALA A 291 0.88 -16.04 -4.78
N ARG A 292 0.02 -15.45 -3.95
CA ARG A 292 -0.50 -14.09 -4.14
C ARG A 292 0.61 -13.04 -4.16
N ALA A 293 1.54 -13.10 -3.20
CA ALA A 293 2.64 -12.13 -3.09
C ALA A 293 3.59 -12.21 -4.30
N VAL A 294 3.91 -13.43 -4.76
CA VAL A 294 4.73 -13.66 -5.96
C VAL A 294 4.02 -13.15 -7.21
N ALA A 295 2.75 -13.49 -7.42
CA ALA A 295 1.99 -13.06 -8.59
C ALA A 295 1.83 -11.53 -8.65
N ASN A 296 1.53 -10.87 -7.52
CA ASN A 296 1.37 -9.42 -7.45
C ASN A 296 2.65 -8.64 -7.78
N ASN A 297 3.83 -9.25 -7.54
CA ASN A 297 5.13 -8.60 -7.68
C ASN A 297 6.02 -9.30 -8.71
N PHE A 298 5.44 -10.11 -9.60
CA PHE A 298 6.16 -11.06 -10.44
C PHE A 298 7.36 -10.44 -11.17
N GLU A 299 7.15 -9.34 -11.90
CA GLU A 299 8.21 -8.64 -12.67
C GLU A 299 9.35 -8.07 -11.81
N LYS A 300 9.17 -7.92 -10.50
CA LYS A 300 10.18 -7.39 -9.57
C LYS A 300 10.95 -8.47 -8.84
N LEU A 301 10.57 -9.74 -8.99
CA LEU A 301 11.16 -10.87 -8.27
C LEU A 301 12.15 -11.63 -9.17
N PRO A 302 13.24 -12.18 -8.61
CA PRO A 302 14.17 -13.02 -9.37
C PRO A 302 13.54 -14.36 -9.76
N ASP A 303 14.04 -14.97 -10.84
CA ASP A 303 13.51 -16.19 -11.47
C ASP A 303 13.25 -17.33 -10.48
N ASP A 304 14.18 -17.55 -9.56
CA ASP A 304 14.07 -18.60 -8.55
C ASP A 304 12.92 -18.38 -7.55
N VAL A 305 12.50 -17.13 -7.33
CA VAL A 305 11.32 -16.80 -6.52
C VAL A 305 10.05 -16.84 -7.36
N ARG A 306 10.13 -16.45 -8.64
CA ARG A 306 9.01 -16.59 -9.59
C ARG A 306 8.62 -18.05 -9.79
N ASN A 307 9.62 -18.94 -9.79
CA ASN A 307 9.45 -20.38 -9.88
C ASN A 307 8.67 -21.01 -8.71
N LEU A 308 8.54 -20.31 -7.57
CA LEU A 308 7.70 -20.77 -6.47
C LEU A 308 6.23 -20.98 -6.88
N LEU A 309 5.72 -20.28 -7.90
CA LEU A 309 4.38 -20.54 -8.42
C LEU A 309 4.25 -21.94 -9.02
N PHE A 310 5.29 -22.42 -9.72
CA PHE A 310 5.32 -23.76 -10.31
C PHE A 310 5.47 -24.82 -9.21
N GLU A 311 6.40 -24.60 -8.26
CA GLU A 311 6.61 -25.51 -7.13
C GLU A 311 5.34 -25.64 -6.24
N LEU A 312 4.62 -24.54 -6.04
CA LEU A 312 3.35 -24.57 -5.30
C LEU A 312 2.24 -25.23 -6.13
N ALA A 313 2.19 -25.04 -7.45
CA ALA A 313 1.18 -25.66 -8.31
C ALA A 313 1.27 -27.20 -8.28
N GLU A 314 2.48 -27.75 -8.10
CA GLU A 314 2.72 -29.18 -7.96
C GLU A 314 2.12 -29.77 -6.67
N LYS A 315 1.91 -28.96 -5.62
CA LYS A 315 1.31 -29.41 -4.36
C LYS A 315 -0.22 -29.36 -4.45
N ASP A 316 -0.88 -30.48 -4.17
CA ASP A 316 -2.34 -30.54 -4.22
C ASP A 316 -3.02 -29.61 -3.20
N SER A 317 -2.38 -29.39 -2.04
CA SER A 317 -2.84 -28.46 -1.00
C SER A 317 -2.74 -26.98 -1.40
N ALA A 318 -1.88 -26.63 -2.36
CA ALA A 318 -1.66 -25.27 -2.84
C ALA A 318 -2.20 -25.01 -4.26
N ALA A 319 -2.64 -26.04 -4.97
CA ALA A 319 -3.11 -25.94 -6.35
C ALA A 319 -4.24 -24.89 -6.51
N ARG A 320 -5.22 -24.92 -5.61
CA ARG A 320 -6.29 -23.92 -5.50
C ARG A 320 -5.77 -22.50 -5.36
N ASP A 321 -4.80 -22.33 -4.48
CA ASP A 321 -4.23 -21.05 -4.11
C ASP A 321 -3.46 -20.41 -5.26
N VAL A 322 -2.67 -21.23 -5.97
CA VAL A 322 -1.94 -20.80 -7.15
C VAL A 322 -2.89 -20.43 -8.28
N ALA A 323 -3.96 -21.22 -8.51
CA ALA A 323 -4.96 -20.91 -9.54
C ALA A 323 -5.55 -19.52 -9.31
N ARG A 324 -5.96 -19.23 -8.07
CA ARG A 324 -6.55 -17.94 -7.73
C ARG A 324 -5.54 -16.78 -7.83
N ALA A 325 -4.28 -16.98 -7.42
CA ALA A 325 -3.25 -15.96 -7.54
C ALA A 325 -2.92 -15.59 -9.00
N ILE A 326 -2.84 -16.59 -9.89
CA ILE A 326 -2.65 -16.39 -11.33
C ILE A 326 -3.80 -15.54 -11.89
N VAL A 327 -5.01 -15.85 -11.47
CA VAL A 327 -6.24 -15.27 -12.01
C VAL A 327 -6.41 -13.82 -11.59
N ASP A 328 -6.10 -13.50 -10.33
CA ASP A 328 -6.12 -12.12 -9.83
C ASP A 328 -5.06 -11.23 -10.54
N ASN A 329 -4.04 -11.83 -11.15
CA ASN A 329 -2.93 -11.13 -11.83
C ASN A 329 -2.78 -11.49 -13.31
N PHE A 330 -3.80 -12.10 -13.93
CA PHE A 330 -3.67 -12.76 -15.23
C PHE A 330 -3.00 -11.89 -16.30
N ASP A 331 -3.47 -10.64 -16.46
CA ASP A 331 -2.97 -9.70 -17.48
C ASP A 331 -1.51 -9.27 -17.28
N LYS A 332 -0.96 -9.48 -16.08
CA LYS A 332 0.41 -9.09 -15.71
C LYS A 332 1.40 -10.24 -15.73
N LEU A 333 0.92 -11.47 -15.84
CA LEU A 333 1.76 -12.67 -15.79
C LEU A 333 2.13 -13.15 -17.19
N PRO A 334 3.33 -13.70 -17.39
CA PRO A 334 3.74 -14.27 -18.68
C PRO A 334 2.92 -15.53 -19.02
N GLU A 335 2.94 -15.91 -20.30
CA GLU A 335 2.08 -16.96 -20.85
C GLU A 335 2.31 -18.33 -20.20
N ASP A 336 3.56 -18.68 -19.91
CA ASP A 336 3.94 -19.91 -19.23
C ASP A 336 3.31 -20.04 -17.83
N VAL A 337 3.31 -18.94 -17.05
CA VAL A 337 2.65 -18.90 -15.74
C VAL A 337 1.13 -18.98 -15.88
N ARG A 338 0.54 -18.31 -16.88
CA ARG A 338 -0.90 -18.41 -17.15
C ARG A 338 -1.31 -19.83 -17.55
N ASN A 339 -0.46 -20.52 -18.29
CA ASN A 339 -0.69 -21.90 -18.73
C ASN A 339 -0.67 -22.92 -17.59
N LEU A 340 -0.17 -22.56 -16.40
CA LEU A 340 -0.35 -23.39 -15.19
C LEU A 340 -1.82 -23.67 -14.88
N LEU A 341 -2.77 -22.82 -15.31
CA LEU A 341 -4.20 -23.08 -15.14
C LEU A 341 -4.66 -24.39 -15.80
N PHE A 342 -4.04 -24.81 -16.90
CA PHE A 342 -4.34 -26.09 -17.55
C PHE A 342 -3.85 -27.27 -16.71
N GLU A 343 -2.67 -27.16 -16.11
CA GLU A 343 -2.15 -28.20 -15.21
C GLU A 343 -2.97 -28.26 -13.92
N LEU A 344 -3.39 -27.12 -13.39
CA LEU A 344 -4.25 -27.03 -12.20
C LEU A 344 -5.66 -27.57 -12.48
N ALA A 345 -6.21 -27.40 -13.69
CA ALA A 345 -7.50 -27.98 -14.08
C ALA A 345 -7.50 -29.52 -14.01
N LYS A 346 -6.34 -30.16 -14.19
CA LYS A 346 -6.17 -31.61 -14.06
C LYS A 346 -6.22 -32.10 -12.61
N LYS A 347 -6.14 -31.21 -11.62
CA LYS A 347 -6.18 -31.55 -10.19
C LYS A 347 -7.55 -31.36 -9.59
N ASP A 348 -8.12 -32.40 -9.02
CA ASP A 348 -9.47 -32.36 -8.40
C ASP A 348 -9.57 -31.36 -7.24
N SER A 349 -8.47 -31.09 -6.54
CA SER A 349 -8.45 -30.07 -5.48
C SER A 349 -8.57 -28.63 -6.00
N ALA A 350 -8.35 -28.38 -7.29
CA ALA A 350 -8.33 -27.06 -7.88
C ALA A 350 -9.44 -26.80 -8.91
N VAL A 351 -10.19 -27.83 -9.34
CA VAL A 351 -11.21 -27.70 -10.41
C VAL A 351 -12.24 -26.62 -10.13
N ARG A 352 -12.68 -26.51 -8.87
CA ARG A 352 -13.63 -25.46 -8.44
C ARG A 352 -13.06 -24.07 -8.70
N ASP A 353 -11.84 -23.83 -8.23
CA ASP A 353 -11.23 -22.50 -8.28
C ASP A 353 -10.77 -22.14 -9.69
N VAL A 354 -10.35 -23.12 -10.49
CA VAL A 354 -10.09 -22.92 -11.93
C VAL A 354 -11.40 -22.60 -12.68
N ALA A 355 -12.51 -23.30 -12.39
CA ALA A 355 -13.81 -22.99 -13.00
C ALA A 355 -14.34 -21.60 -12.59
N GLN A 356 -14.28 -21.27 -11.30
CA GLN A 356 -14.67 -19.96 -10.78
C GLN A 356 -13.78 -18.85 -11.36
N ALA A 357 -12.49 -19.13 -11.53
CA ALA A 357 -11.56 -18.22 -12.17
C ALA A 357 -11.95 -17.90 -13.61
N VAL A 358 -12.34 -18.93 -14.37
CA VAL A 358 -12.83 -18.77 -15.74
C VAL A 358 -14.09 -17.92 -15.76
N ALA A 359 -15.05 -18.17 -14.86
CA ALA A 359 -16.28 -17.39 -14.76
C ALA A 359 -16.00 -15.90 -14.43
N ASN A 360 -15.21 -15.65 -13.37
CA ASN A 360 -14.96 -14.30 -12.85
C ASN A 360 -14.11 -13.43 -13.79
N ASN A 361 -13.25 -14.05 -14.59
CA ASN A 361 -12.33 -13.36 -15.49
C ASN A 361 -12.63 -13.68 -16.95
N PHE A 362 -13.86 -14.08 -17.26
CA PHE A 362 -14.27 -14.56 -18.57
C PHE A 362 -13.85 -13.63 -19.72
N ASN A 363 -14.08 -12.32 -19.57
CA ASN A 363 -13.73 -11.33 -20.61
C ASN A 363 -12.23 -10.96 -20.63
N LYS A 364 -11.44 -11.37 -19.63
CA LYS A 364 -9.99 -11.13 -19.57
C LYS A 364 -9.20 -12.33 -20.10
N LEU A 365 -9.78 -13.53 -20.02
CA LEU A 365 -9.19 -14.72 -20.60
C LEU A 365 -9.38 -14.70 -22.12
N PRO A 366 -8.31 -14.94 -22.91
CA PRO A 366 -8.44 -15.20 -24.34
C PRO A 366 -9.48 -16.28 -24.62
N ASP A 367 -10.26 -16.08 -25.69
CA ASP A 367 -11.37 -16.96 -26.09
C ASP A 367 -10.95 -18.43 -26.14
N ASP A 368 -9.79 -18.70 -26.73
CA ASP A 368 -9.27 -20.05 -26.86
C ASP A 368 -8.85 -20.64 -25.50
N VAL A 369 -8.26 -19.85 -24.61
CA VAL A 369 -7.85 -20.29 -23.27
C VAL A 369 -9.07 -20.63 -22.42
N ARG A 370 -10.06 -19.73 -22.33
CA ARG A 370 -11.25 -19.98 -21.49
C ARG A 370 -12.08 -21.14 -22.01
N ASN A 371 -12.26 -21.27 -23.32
CA ASN A 371 -13.06 -22.35 -23.90
C ASN A 371 -12.35 -23.70 -23.69
N LYS A 372 -11.04 -23.77 -23.93
CA LYS A 372 -10.25 -24.99 -23.65
C LYS A 372 -10.33 -25.39 -22.18
N LEU A 373 -10.20 -24.43 -21.25
CA LEU A 373 -10.33 -24.71 -19.81
C LEU A 373 -11.72 -25.24 -19.45
N LEU A 374 -12.80 -24.66 -19.99
CA LEU A 374 -14.17 -25.16 -19.76
C LEU A 374 -14.35 -26.59 -20.27
N PHE A 375 -13.85 -26.90 -21.47
CA PHE A 375 -13.88 -28.26 -22.01
C PHE A 375 -13.06 -29.25 -21.16
N GLU A 376 -11.87 -28.86 -20.69
CA GLU A 376 -11.06 -29.73 -19.82
C GLU A 376 -11.75 -29.97 -18.47
N LEU A 377 -12.37 -28.94 -17.89
CA LEU A 377 -13.13 -29.07 -16.65
C LEU A 377 -14.40 -29.91 -16.85
N ALA A 378 -15.13 -29.76 -17.95
CA ALA A 378 -16.38 -30.49 -18.22
C ALA A 378 -16.20 -32.01 -18.29
N LYS A 379 -14.97 -32.49 -18.54
CA LYS A 379 -14.63 -33.93 -18.49
C LYS A 379 -14.64 -34.50 -17.08
N LYS A 380 -14.82 -33.68 -16.04
CA LYS A 380 -14.76 -34.07 -14.64
C LYS A 380 -16.09 -33.85 -13.94
N ASP A 381 -16.64 -34.92 -13.38
CA ASP A 381 -17.87 -34.88 -12.60
C ASP A 381 -17.78 -33.90 -11.42
N SER A 382 -16.60 -33.80 -10.78
CA SER A 382 -16.32 -32.87 -9.68
C SER A 382 -16.37 -31.39 -10.08
N ALA A 383 -16.25 -31.09 -11.38
CA ALA A 383 -16.31 -29.74 -11.91
C ALA A 383 -17.67 -29.37 -12.51
N ALA A 384 -18.57 -30.34 -12.74
CA ALA A 384 -19.80 -30.18 -13.52
C ALA A 384 -20.66 -28.99 -13.06
N TRP A 385 -20.90 -28.86 -11.74
CA TRP A 385 -21.66 -27.73 -11.20
C TRP A 385 -21.00 -26.37 -11.50
N TYR A 386 -19.68 -26.30 -11.34
CA TYR A 386 -18.94 -25.05 -11.52
C TYR A 386 -18.81 -24.67 -13.00
N VAL A 387 -18.69 -25.66 -13.90
CA VAL A 387 -18.73 -25.45 -15.35
C VAL A 387 -20.11 -24.94 -15.76
N ALA A 388 -21.19 -25.59 -15.31
CA ALA A 388 -22.55 -25.16 -15.60
C ALA A 388 -22.82 -23.73 -15.10
N GLN A 389 -22.32 -23.39 -13.90
CA GLN A 389 -22.40 -22.03 -13.38
C GLN A 389 -21.62 -21.04 -14.26
N ALA A 390 -20.37 -21.35 -14.62
CA ALA A 390 -19.54 -20.48 -15.46
C ALA A 390 -20.17 -20.24 -16.84
N VAL A 391 -20.77 -21.28 -17.43
CA VAL A 391 -21.50 -21.21 -18.69
C VAL A 391 -22.75 -20.35 -18.55
N ALA A 392 -23.56 -20.56 -17.50
CA ALA A 392 -24.78 -19.79 -17.27
C ALA A 392 -24.50 -18.29 -17.06
N GLU A 393 -23.47 -17.94 -16.29
CA GLU A 393 -23.07 -16.54 -16.04
C GLU A 393 -22.57 -15.82 -17.29
N ASN A 394 -22.10 -16.56 -18.30
CA ASN A 394 -21.48 -16.01 -19.51
C ASN A 394 -22.14 -16.49 -20.82
N PHE A 395 -23.36 -17.02 -20.75
CA PHE A 395 -24.01 -17.78 -21.83
C PHE A 395 -24.01 -17.04 -23.18
N ASP A 396 -24.38 -15.76 -23.16
CA ASP A 396 -24.49 -14.95 -24.39
C ASP A 396 -23.14 -14.69 -25.08
N LYS A 397 -22.03 -14.85 -24.36
CA LYS A 397 -20.66 -14.58 -24.83
C LYS A 397 -19.91 -15.83 -25.25
N LEU A 398 -20.51 -17.00 -25.05
CA LEU A 398 -19.91 -18.28 -25.39
C LEU A 398 -20.24 -18.66 -26.83
N PRO A 399 -19.35 -19.37 -27.54
CA PRO A 399 -19.73 -20.04 -28.78
C PRO A 399 -20.69 -21.20 -28.48
N GLU A 400 -21.47 -21.62 -29.48
CA GLU A 400 -22.57 -22.57 -29.33
C GLU A 400 -22.12 -23.93 -28.76
N ASP A 401 -20.94 -24.41 -29.16
CA ASP A 401 -20.35 -25.66 -28.67
C ASP A 401 -20.07 -25.63 -27.16
N VAL A 402 -19.62 -24.50 -26.62
CA VAL A 402 -19.36 -24.34 -25.18
C VAL A 402 -20.66 -24.11 -24.40
N ARG A 403 -21.68 -23.51 -25.01
CA ARG A 403 -23.02 -23.37 -24.39
C ARG A 403 -23.72 -24.72 -24.17
N ASN A 404 -23.30 -25.75 -24.91
CA ASN A 404 -23.86 -27.10 -24.86
C ASN A 404 -23.09 -28.04 -23.91
N LEU A 405 -22.08 -27.53 -23.18
CA LEU A 405 -21.47 -28.21 -22.02
C LEU A 405 -22.44 -28.20 -20.83
#